data_AF-A0A0F9RUK6-F1
#
_entry.id   AF-A0A0F9RUK6-F1
#
_cell.length_a   1.000
_cell.length_b   1.000
_cell.length_c   1.000
_cell.angle_alpha   90.00
_cell.angle_beta   90.00
_cell.angle_gamma   90.00
#
_symmetry.space_group_name_H-M   'P 1'
#
loop_
_entity.id
_entity.type
_entity.pdbx_description
1 polymer ?
#
loop_
_entity_poly.entity_id
_entity_poly.type
_entity_poly.pdbx_seq_one_letter_code
_entity_poly.pdbx_strand_id
1 'polypeptide(L)'
;MLKLETKLDGVTFKHAFNVAKDKAAKAAKDFKRVFVTFDFTGLTIADVIEIALRPLAIIVQNLIRADYTSYSDGQQLTIVVNDLGKKGPTIPPEQAVRNKYAAADTVEQKAQLLHDSTGIPIKDCLSIVKDRLVHDQTN
;
A
#
# COMPACT_ATOMS: atom_id res chain seq x y z
N MET A 1 14.17 15.63 -16.14
CA MET A 1 12.97 15.19 -16.88
C MET A 1 12.70 13.74 -16.47
N LEU A 2 11.53 13.44 -15.89
CA LEU A 2 11.17 12.07 -15.51
C LEU A 2 10.79 11.28 -16.77
N LYS A 3 11.38 10.09 -16.95
CA LYS A 3 11.09 9.20 -18.09
C LYS A 3 9.84 8.37 -17.78
N LEU A 4 9.00 8.12 -18.78
CA LEU A 4 7.76 7.35 -18.60
C LEU A 4 8.00 5.90 -18.15
N GLU A 5 9.16 5.34 -18.48
CA GLU A 5 9.60 3.99 -18.11
C GLU A 5 10.07 3.89 -16.64
N THR A 6 10.17 5.01 -15.93
CA THR A 6 10.62 5.01 -14.53
C THR A 6 9.65 4.19 -13.69
N LYS A 7 10.17 3.16 -13.01
CA LYS A 7 9.43 2.38 -12.03
C LYS A 7 9.09 3.21 -10.80
N LEU A 8 7.91 2.97 -10.26
CA LEU A 8 7.33 3.61 -9.08
C LEU A 8 7.44 2.71 -7.84
N ASP A 9 8.52 1.92 -7.77
CA ASP A 9 8.81 1.03 -6.65
C ASP A 9 8.92 1.82 -5.33
N GLY A 10 8.11 1.44 -4.34
CA GLY A 10 8.03 2.14 -3.05
C GLY A 10 7.22 3.45 -3.07
N VAL A 11 6.72 3.90 -4.23
CA VAL A 11 5.84 5.07 -4.31
C VAL A 11 4.45 4.67 -3.84
N THR A 12 3.98 5.33 -2.79
CA THR A 12 2.64 5.12 -2.24
C THR A 12 1.86 6.42 -2.19
N PHE A 13 0.56 6.32 -2.43
CA PHE A 13 -0.37 7.45 -2.33
C PHE A 13 -1.45 7.13 -1.29
N LYS A 14 -1.57 7.96 -0.27
CA LYS A 14 -2.58 7.80 0.79
C LYS A 14 -3.78 8.71 0.52
N HIS A 15 -4.98 8.14 0.55
CA HIS A 15 -6.22 8.88 0.39
C HIS A 15 -7.26 8.45 1.41
N ALA A 16 -7.97 9.42 1.98
CA ALA A 16 -9.09 9.15 2.89
C ALA A 16 -10.40 9.24 2.12
N PHE A 17 -11.13 8.12 2.06
CA PHE A 17 -12.47 8.07 1.50
C PHE A 17 -13.51 8.25 2.60
N ASN A 18 -14.47 9.14 2.38
CA ASN A 18 -15.70 9.15 3.15
C ASN A 18 -16.72 8.29 2.41
N VAL A 19 -17.12 7.18 3.03
CA VAL A 19 -18.05 6.21 2.44
C VAL A 19 -19.33 6.25 3.26
N ALA A 20 -20.46 6.40 2.58
CA ALA A 20 -21.78 6.21 3.16
C ALA A 20 -22.35 4.90 2.60
N LYS A 21 -23.11 4.19 3.44
CA LYS A 21 -23.79 2.94 3.07
C LYS A 21 -24.70 3.14 1.85
N ASP A 22 -25.49 4.20 1.86
CA ASP A 22 -26.48 4.51 0.83
C ASP A 22 -26.73 6.03 0.73
N LYS A 23 -27.71 6.41 -0.12
CA LYS A 23 -28.08 7.82 -0.34
C LYS A 23 -28.68 8.47 0.91
N ALA A 24 -29.39 7.72 1.76
CA ALA A 24 -30.01 8.25 2.97
C ALA A 24 -28.95 8.56 4.03
N ALA A 25 -28.01 7.64 4.27
CA ALA A 25 -26.84 7.85 5.12
C ALA A 25 -26.00 9.04 4.64
N LYS A 26 -25.81 9.17 3.32
CA LYS A 26 -25.11 10.32 2.73
C LYS A 26 -25.82 11.65 3.02
N ALA A 27 -27.16 11.70 2.94
CA ALA A 27 -27.94 12.89 3.25
C ALA A 27 -27.88 13.25 4.75
N ALA A 28 -27.85 12.23 5.62
CA ALA A 28 -27.69 12.37 7.06
C ALA A 28 -26.25 12.69 7.50
N LYS A 29 -25.29 12.73 6.57
CA LYS A 29 -23.85 12.86 6.82
C LYS A 29 -23.25 11.76 7.70
N ASP A 30 -23.87 10.58 7.70
CA ASP A 30 -23.33 9.38 8.33
C ASP A 30 -22.32 8.71 7.38
N PHE A 31 -21.04 8.94 7.67
CA PHE A 31 -19.92 8.46 6.87
C PHE A 31 -18.93 7.68 7.74
N LYS A 32 -18.42 6.58 7.20
CA LYS A 32 -17.16 5.99 7.66
C LYS A 32 -16.02 6.57 6.87
N ARG A 33 -14.93 6.90 7.55
CA ARG A 33 -13.66 7.28 6.94
C ARG A 33 -12.80 6.05 6.79
N VAL A 34 -12.40 5.76 5.56
CA VAL A 34 -11.49 4.66 5.25
C VAL A 34 -10.23 5.22 4.62
N PHE A 35 -9.08 4.92 5.20
CA PHE A 35 -7.78 5.35 4.70
C PHE A 35 -7.24 4.27 3.78
N VAL A 36 -7.04 4.61 2.51
CA VAL A 36 -6.51 3.70 1.51
C VAL A 36 -5.12 4.18 1.09
N THR A 37 -4.16 3.28 1.16
CA THR A 37 -2.83 3.44 0.59
C THR A 37 -2.79 2.70 -0.74
N PHE A 38 -2.61 3.43 -1.83
CA PHE A 38 -2.34 2.88 -3.15
C PHE A 38 -0.85 2.65 -3.28
N ASP A 39 -0.46 1.43 -3.59
CA ASP A 39 0.93 1.03 -3.79
C ASP A 39 1.19 0.80 -5.29
N PHE A 40 2.13 1.56 -5.85
CA PHE A 40 2.49 1.51 -7.26
C PHE A 40 3.75 0.68 -7.53
N THR A 41 4.21 -0.09 -6.54
CA THR A 41 5.37 -0.98 -6.72
C THR A 41 5.12 -1.95 -7.87
N GLY A 42 6.12 -2.07 -8.75
CA GLY A 42 6.06 -2.87 -9.97
C GLY A 42 5.44 -2.16 -11.18
N LEU A 43 4.96 -0.91 -11.05
CA LEU A 43 4.39 -0.13 -12.14
C LEU A 43 5.32 1.00 -12.57
N THR A 44 5.24 1.39 -13.84
CA THR A 44 5.93 2.56 -14.39
C THR A 44 5.05 3.81 -14.37
N ILE A 45 5.65 4.98 -14.62
CA ILE A 45 4.89 6.23 -14.81
C ILE A 45 3.89 6.10 -15.97
N ALA A 46 4.28 5.44 -17.07
CA ALA A 46 3.38 5.14 -18.19
C ALA A 46 2.15 4.35 -17.72
N ASP A 47 2.36 3.27 -16.98
CA ASP A 47 1.28 2.40 -16.49
C ASP A 47 0.30 3.19 -15.60
N VAL A 48 0.80 4.06 -14.73
CA VAL A 48 -0.06 4.87 -13.84
C VAL A 48 -0.84 5.95 -14.59
N ILE A 49 -0.23 6.55 -15.62
CA ILE A 49 -0.91 7.51 -16.49
C ILE A 49 -2.05 6.81 -17.26
N GLU A 50 -1.81 5.60 -17.76
CA GLU A 50 -2.83 4.80 -18.44
C GLU A 50 -3.96 4.36 -17.51
N ILE A 51 -3.63 3.97 -16.27
CA ILE A 51 -4.62 3.48 -15.31
C ILE A 51 -5.45 4.63 -14.69
N ALA A 52 -4.93 5.87 -14.71
CA ALA A 52 -5.54 7.07 -14.13
C ALA A 52 -6.00 6.92 -12.66
N LEU A 53 -5.36 7.64 -11.75
CA LEU A 53 -5.64 7.64 -10.30
C LEU A 53 -7.11 7.87 -9.91
N ARG A 54 -7.88 8.63 -10.70
CA ARG A 54 -9.26 9.00 -10.39
C ARG A 54 -10.26 7.83 -10.63
N PRO A 55 -10.25 7.13 -11.77
CA PRO A 55 -10.97 5.86 -11.94
C PRO A 55 -10.67 4.81 -10.86
N LEU A 56 -9.39 4.65 -10.50
CA LEU A 56 -8.94 3.77 -9.42
C LEU A 56 -9.63 4.08 -8.08
N ALA A 57 -9.61 5.35 -7.69
CA ALA A 57 -10.25 5.81 -6.46
C ALA A 57 -11.77 5.52 -6.46
N ILE A 58 -12.43 5.65 -7.61
CA ILE A 58 -13.87 5.35 -7.78
C ILE A 58 -14.15 3.84 -7.66
N ILE A 59 -13.32 3.00 -8.29
CA ILE A 59 -13.44 1.53 -8.20
C ILE A 59 -13.32 1.08 -6.74
N VAL A 60 -12.31 1.59 -6.04
CA VAL A 60 -12.08 1.26 -4.64
C VAL A 60 -13.22 1.75 -3.75
N GLN A 61 -13.70 2.99 -3.96
CA GLN A 61 -14.86 3.49 -3.22
C GLN A 61 -16.11 2.64 -3.45
N ASN A 62 -16.32 2.13 -4.66
CA ASN A 62 -17.44 1.23 -4.98
C ASN A 62 -17.30 -0.14 -4.30
N LEU A 63 -16.10 -0.71 -4.25
CA LEU A 63 -15.82 -1.96 -3.52
C LEU A 63 -16.09 -1.80 -2.03
N ILE A 64 -15.57 -0.73 -1.42
CA ILE A 64 -15.77 -0.44 0.00
C ILE A 64 -17.26 -0.23 0.31
N ARG A 65 -17.98 0.46 -0.58
CA ARG A 65 -19.43 0.67 -0.44
C ARG A 65 -20.23 -0.63 -0.54
N ALA A 66 -19.85 -1.53 -1.44
CA ALA A 66 -20.52 -2.81 -1.62
C ALA A 66 -20.44 -3.68 -0.36
N ASP A 67 -19.35 -3.55 0.40
CA ASP A 67 -19.08 -4.35 1.61
C ASP A 67 -18.97 -3.47 2.87
N TYR A 68 -19.75 -2.40 2.94
CA TYR A 68 -19.67 -1.34 3.96
C TYR A 68 -19.73 -1.84 5.41
N THR A 69 -20.42 -2.96 5.66
CA THR A 69 -20.53 -3.59 6.99
C THR A 69 -19.23 -4.22 7.45
N SER A 70 -18.39 -4.66 6.52
CA SER A 70 -17.13 -5.33 6.77
C SER A 70 -15.99 -4.35 7.10
N TYR A 71 -16.22 -3.04 6.90
CA TYR A 71 -15.25 -1.99 7.18
C TYR A 71 -15.59 -1.17 8.43
N SER A 72 -14.59 -0.88 9.26
CA SER A 72 -14.71 0.01 10.42
C SER A 72 -14.34 1.46 10.09
N ASP A 73 -14.83 2.40 10.89
CA ASP A 73 -14.38 3.79 10.79
C ASP A 73 -12.90 3.90 11.20
N GLY A 74 -12.13 4.67 10.45
CA GLY A 74 -10.68 4.80 10.62
C GLY A 74 -9.83 3.63 10.09
N GLN A 75 -10.44 2.62 9.46
CA GLN A 75 -9.71 1.46 8.96
C GLN A 75 -8.67 1.85 7.90
N GLN A 76 -7.51 1.20 7.99
CA GLN A 76 -6.43 1.33 7.01
C GLN A 76 -6.45 0.15 6.04
N LEU A 77 -6.44 0.45 4.75
CA LEU A 77 -6.36 -0.52 3.66
C LEU A 77 -5.16 -0.18 2.80
N THR A 78 -4.44 -1.20 2.36
CA THR A 78 -3.41 -1.05 1.32
C THR A 78 -3.84 -1.83 0.11
N ILE A 79 -3.80 -1.20 -1.06
CA ILE A 79 -4.16 -1.83 -2.32
C ILE A 79 -2.98 -1.70 -3.27
N VAL A 80 -2.47 -2.83 -3.70
CA VAL A 80 -1.44 -2.90 -4.75
C VAL A 80 -2.15 -2.67 -6.07
N VAL A 81 -1.77 -1.58 -6.76
CA VAL A 81 -2.48 -1.13 -7.96
C VAL A 81 -2.33 -2.11 -9.11
N ASN A 82 -1.22 -2.83 -9.17
CA ASN A 82 -1.00 -3.88 -10.16
C ASN A 82 -2.02 -5.05 -10.05
N ASP A 83 -2.68 -5.20 -8.89
CA ASP A 83 -3.69 -6.22 -8.64
C ASP A 83 -5.13 -5.74 -8.89
N LEU A 84 -5.33 -4.44 -9.16
CA LEU A 84 -6.64 -3.84 -9.45
C LEU A 84 -7.06 -4.11 -10.91
N GLY A 85 -7.71 -5.25 -11.15
CA GLY A 85 -8.25 -5.61 -12.46
C GLY A 85 -8.28 -7.12 -12.70
N LYS A 86 -7.36 -7.83 -12.05
CA LYS A 86 -7.58 -9.23 -11.65
C LYS A 86 -8.44 -9.18 -10.39
N LYS A 87 -9.23 -10.19 -10.06
CA LYS A 87 -9.88 -10.23 -8.72
C LYS A 87 -8.76 -10.38 -7.67
N GLY A 88 -8.12 -9.28 -7.30
CA GLY A 88 -6.87 -9.27 -6.55
C GLY A 88 -7.11 -9.75 -5.12
N PRO A 89 -6.35 -10.74 -4.62
CA PRO A 89 -6.44 -11.15 -3.24
C PRO A 89 -6.01 -9.97 -2.36
N THR A 90 -6.85 -9.59 -1.42
CA THR A 90 -6.50 -8.65 -0.36
C THR A 90 -5.40 -9.31 0.47
N ILE A 91 -4.13 -9.01 0.20
CA ILE A 91 -3.03 -9.55 0.98
C ILE A 91 -3.00 -8.87 2.35
N PRO A 92 -2.85 -9.64 3.44
CA PRO A 92 -2.71 -9.07 4.77
C PRO A 92 -1.53 -8.08 4.83
N PRO A 93 -1.63 -6.98 5.61
CA PRO A 93 -0.58 -5.96 5.71
C PRO A 93 0.81 -6.54 6.01
N GLU A 94 0.87 -7.56 6.86
CA GLU A 94 2.09 -8.27 7.24
C GLU A 94 2.76 -8.98 6.04
N GLN A 95 1.96 -9.56 5.15
CA GLN A 95 2.46 -10.22 3.94
C GLN A 95 2.96 -9.19 2.92
N ALA A 96 2.30 -8.04 2.81
CA ALA A 96 2.76 -6.94 1.97
C ALA A 96 4.12 -6.40 2.45
N VAL A 97 4.32 -6.23 3.76
CA VAL A 97 5.63 -5.82 4.33
C VAL A 97 6.71 -6.86 4.06
N ARG A 98 6.40 -8.16 4.21
CA ARG A 98 7.36 -9.24 3.88
C ARG A 98 7.78 -9.23 2.42
N ASN A 99 6.84 -9.05 1.50
CA ASN A 99 7.14 -8.99 0.07
C ASN A 99 8.01 -7.76 -0.27
N LYS A 100 7.71 -6.60 0.32
CA LYS A 100 8.54 -5.38 0.19
C LYS A 100 9.95 -5.58 0.73
N TYR A 101 10.06 -6.24 1.88
CA TYR A 101 11.36 -6.53 2.50
C TYR A 101 12.21 -7.48 1.65
N ALA A 102 11.58 -8.49 1.04
CA ALA A 102 12.25 -9.43 0.14
C ALA A 102 12.69 -8.78 -1.18
N ALA A 103 11.90 -7.83 -1.70
CA ALA A 103 12.18 -7.12 -2.95
C ALA A 103 13.11 -5.90 -2.81
N ALA A 104 13.43 -5.48 -1.58
CA ALA A 104 14.31 -4.34 -1.37
C ALA A 104 15.77 -4.69 -1.71
N ASP A 105 16.41 -3.85 -2.51
CA ASP A 105 17.77 -4.08 -3.01
C ASP A 105 18.86 -3.58 -2.05
N THR A 106 18.52 -2.66 -1.14
CA THR A 106 19.49 -2.05 -0.23
C THR A 106 19.20 -2.35 1.24
N VAL A 107 20.27 -2.34 2.03
CA VAL A 107 20.22 -2.49 3.49
C VAL A 107 19.38 -1.39 4.12
N GLU A 108 19.50 -0.17 3.61
CA GLU A 108 18.80 1.01 4.09
C GLU A 108 17.29 0.90 3.83
N GLN A 109 16.88 0.40 2.66
CA GLN A 109 15.47 0.17 2.35
C GLN A 109 14.87 -0.93 3.24
N LYS A 110 15.61 -2.04 3.43
CA LYS A 110 15.20 -3.12 4.35
C LYS A 110 15.08 -2.63 5.78
N ALA A 111 16.03 -1.81 6.25
CA ALA A 111 16.01 -1.24 7.58
C ALA A 111 14.85 -0.25 7.78
N GLN A 112 14.54 0.57 6.77
CA GLN A 112 13.40 1.47 6.80
C GLN A 112 12.07 0.72 6.90
N LEU A 113 11.90 -0.35 6.12
CA LEU A 113 10.71 -1.22 6.20
C LEU A 113 10.58 -1.91 7.56
N LEU A 114 11.71 -2.28 8.17
CA LEU A 114 11.74 -2.89 9.51
C LEU A 114 11.37 -1.85 10.60
N HIS A 115 11.91 -0.64 10.49
CA HIS A 115 11.56 0.48 11.37
C HIS A 115 10.06 0.78 11.30
N ASP A 116 9.53 0.95 10.10
CA ASP A 116 8.13 1.31 9.86
C ASP A 116 7.15 0.24 10.35
N SER A 117 7.58 -1.03 10.43
CA SER A 117 6.74 -2.16 10.85
C SER A 117 6.87 -2.52 12.33
N THR A 118 7.98 -2.19 12.99
CA THR A 118 8.27 -2.61 14.38
C THR A 118 8.41 -1.44 15.36
N GLY A 119 8.62 -0.22 14.86
CA GLY A 119 8.92 0.97 15.66
C GLY A 119 10.35 0.97 16.27
N ILE A 120 11.16 -0.04 15.99
CA ILE A 120 12.56 -0.12 16.45
C ILE A 120 13.36 1.01 15.81
N PRO A 121 14.25 1.72 16.53
CA PRO A 121 15.07 2.79 15.96
C PRO A 121 15.80 2.37 14.68
N ILE A 122 15.83 3.25 13.67
CA ILE A 122 16.42 2.96 12.35
C ILE A 122 17.89 2.49 12.43
N LYS A 123 18.64 3.03 13.39
CA LYS A 123 20.04 2.68 13.64
C LYS A 123 20.20 1.21 14.07
N ASP A 124 19.28 0.71 14.89
CA ASP A 124 19.29 -0.67 15.37
C ASP A 124 18.79 -1.62 14.28
N CYS A 125 17.79 -1.19 13.49
CA CYS A 125 17.34 -1.91 12.30
C CYS A 125 18.48 -2.11 11.29
N LEU A 126 19.30 -1.09 11.05
CA LEU A 126 20.46 -1.18 10.14
C LEU A 126 21.47 -2.25 10.60
N SER A 127 21.75 -2.35 11.89
CA SER A 127 22.62 -3.41 12.43
C SER A 127 22.02 -4.80 12.22
N ILE A 128 20.73 -4.98 12.53
CA ILE A 128 20.02 -6.26 12.37
C ILE A 128 20.04 -6.76 10.92
N VAL A 129 19.82 -5.85 9.95
CA VAL A 129 19.82 -6.22 8.53
C VAL A 129 21.23 -6.58 8.05
N LYS A 130 22.26 -5.85 8.49
CA LYS A 130 23.67 -6.13 8.15
C LYS A 130 24.13 -7.47 8.72
N ASP A 131 23.82 -7.76 9.98
CA ASP A 131 24.23 -9.01 10.63
C ASP A 131 23.59 -10.24 9.96
N ARG A 132 22.32 -10.13 9.53
CA ARG A 132 21.65 -11.21 8.77
C ARG A 132 22.27 -11.45 7.39
N LEU A 133 22.65 -10.39 6.68
CA LEU A 133 23.30 -10.52 5.37
C LEU A 133 24.68 -11.20 5.46
N VAL A 134 25.41 -10.98 6.55
CA VAL A 134 26.71 -11.64 6.79
C VAL A 134 26.54 -13.14 7.06
N HIS A 135 25.46 -13.53 7.76
CA HIS A 135 25.17 -14.94 8.02
C HIS A 135 24.62 -15.71 6.81
N ASP A 136 23.92 -15.05 5.88
CA ASP A 136 23.44 -15.70 4.65
C ASP A 136 24.56 -15.91 3.60
N GLN A 137 25.69 -15.23 3.70
CA GLN A 137 26.86 -15.42 2.80
C GLN A 137 27.84 -16.50 3.27
N THR A 138 27.63 -17.08 4.46
CA THR A 138 28.54 -18.06 5.08
C THR A 138 27.97 -19.49 5.12
N ASN A 139 26.82 -19.73 4.49
CA ASN A 139 26.22 -21.06 4.24
C ASN A 139 26.08 -21.31 2.73
#